data_AF-A0A956CQI5-F1
#
_entry.id   AF-A0A956CQI5-F1
#
_cell.length_a   1.000
_cell.length_b   1.000
_cell.length_c   1.000
_cell.angle_alpha   90.00
_cell.angle_beta   90.00
_cell.angle_gamma   90.00
#
_symmetry.space_group_name_H-M   'P 1'
#
loop_
_entity.id
_entity.type
_entity.pdbx_description
1 polymer ?
#
loop_
_entity_poly.entity_id
_entity_poly.type
_entity_poly.pdbx_seq_one_letter_code
_entity_poly.pdbx_strand_id
1 'polypeptide(L)' 'VSVDGTAPNVVAWRDSINIPAEKTVKFRVRLEDNPGTWMFHCHILEHAERGMMGELKVAAP' A
#
# COMPACT_ATOMS: atom_id res chain seq x y z
N VAL A 1 -2.07 -4.20 9.14
CA VAL A 1 -1.55 -2.83 8.91
C VAL A 1 -1.31 -2.22 10.28
N SER A 2 -0.08 -1.83 10.60
CA SER A 2 0.24 -1.11 11.84
C SER A 2 0.51 0.37 11.53
N VAL A 3 0.18 1.26 12.47
CA VAL A 3 0.42 2.71 12.35
C VAL A 3 1.33 3.14 13.49
N ASP A 4 2.47 3.75 13.19
CA ASP A 4 3.52 4.13 14.15
C ASP A 4 3.88 2.97 15.11
N GLY A 5 3.91 1.74 14.58
CA GLY A 5 4.19 0.53 15.37
C GLY A 5 3.01 -0.01 16.18
N THR A 6 1.89 0.69 16.27
CA THR A 6 0.67 0.20 16.91
C THR A 6 0.00 -0.85 16.03
N ALA A 7 -0.15 -2.07 16.56
CA ALA A 7 -0.79 -3.18 15.87
C ALA A 7 -2.30 -2.91 15.64
N PRO A 8 -2.89 -3.44 14.55
CA PRO A 8 -4.32 -3.30 14.35
C PRO A 8 -5.10 -4.18 15.32
N ASN A 9 -6.30 -3.74 15.71
CA ASN A 9 -7.20 -4.55 16.53
C ASN A 9 -7.69 -5.81 15.80
N VAL A 10 -7.67 -5.81 14.46
CA VAL A 10 -8.04 -6.94 13.60
C VAL A 10 -7.06 -7.03 12.43
N VAL A 11 -6.56 -8.23 12.16
CA VAL A 11 -5.79 -8.53 10.94
C VAL A 11 -6.76 -9.00 9.86
N ALA A 12 -6.86 -8.24 8.77
CA ALA A 12 -7.75 -8.54 7.66
C ALA A 12 -7.10 -8.12 6.33
N TRP A 13 -7.54 -8.76 5.24
CA TRP A 13 -7.24 -8.33 3.89
C TRP A 13 -7.92 -7.00 3.59
N ARG A 14 -7.21 -6.12 2.88
CA ARG A 14 -7.71 -4.79 2.49
C ARG A 14 -7.12 -4.43 1.13
N ASP A 15 -7.95 -3.89 0.26
CA ASP A 15 -7.52 -3.36 -1.03
C ASP A 15 -6.93 -1.96 -0.91
N SER A 16 -7.36 -1.21 0.10
CA SER A 16 -6.87 0.15 0.39
C SER A 16 -6.70 0.38 1.89
N ILE A 17 -5.75 1.24 2.23
CA ILE A 17 -5.44 1.60 3.62
C ILE A 17 -5.36 3.12 3.75
N ASN A 18 -5.86 3.65 4.87
CA ASN A 18 -5.68 5.07 5.19
C ASN A 18 -4.23 5.32 5.64
N ILE A 19 -3.62 6.38 5.14
CA ILE A 19 -2.32 6.89 5.58
C ILE A 19 -2.58 8.25 6.23
N PRO A 20 -2.65 8.34 7.57
CA PRO A 20 -2.87 9.61 8.24
C PRO A 20 -1.69 10.57 8.04
N ALA A 21 -1.97 11.87 8.10
CA ALA A 21 -0.93 12.89 8.04
C ALA A 21 0.14 12.68 9.13
N GLU A 22 1.41 12.80 8.74
CA GLU A 22 2.58 12.69 9.64
C GLU A 22 2.72 11.32 10.34
N LYS A 23 2.05 10.29 9.83
CA LYS A 23 2.11 8.92 10.36
C LYS A 23 2.80 7.96 9.41
N THR A 24 3.42 6.94 9.98
CA THR A 24 4.03 5.83 9.22
C THR A 24 3.15 4.61 9.29
N VAL A 25 2.84 4.04 8.12
CA VAL A 25 2.05 2.82 8.01
C VAL A 25 2.94 1.66 7.55
N LYS A 26 2.82 0.50 8.19
CA LYS A 26 3.48 -0.75 7.79
C LYS A 26 2.42 -1.82 7.50
N PHE A 27 2.52 -2.47 6.35
CA PHE A 27 1.60 -3.49 5.90
C PHE A 27 2.34 -4.61 5.17
N ARG A 28 1.60 -5.69 4.85
CA ARG A 28 2.11 -6.84 4.11
C ARG A 28 1.20 -7.06 2.91
N VAL A 29 1.80 -7.42 1.78
CA VAL A 29 1.11 -7.79 0.55
C VAL A 29 1.65 -9.16 0.11
N ARG A 30 0.78 -9.97 -0.50
CA ARG A 30 1.18 -11.25 -1.10
C ARG A 30 1.33 -11.03 -2.60
N LEU A 31 2.56 -11.15 -3.09
CA LEU A 31 2.90 -10.91 -4.50
C LEU A 31 3.52 -12.14 -5.19
N GLU A 32 3.86 -13.18 -4.43
CA GLU A 32 4.60 -14.38 -4.87
C GLU A 32 3.99 -15.06 -6.10
N ASP A 33 2.66 -15.11 -6.17
CA ASP A 33 1.93 -15.80 -7.26
C ASP A 33 1.47 -14.83 -8.37
N ASN A 34 1.94 -13.58 -8.37
CA ASN A 34 1.36 -12.48 -9.13
C ASN A 34 2.46 -11.56 -9.75
N PRO A 35 3.31 -12.07 -10.64
CA PRO A 35 4.34 -11.28 -11.30
C PRO A 35 3.72 -10.23 -12.25
N GLY A 36 4.43 -9.12 -12.45
CA GLY A 36 3.98 -8.02 -13.31
C GLY A 36 4.26 -6.64 -12.74
N THR A 37 3.74 -5.61 -13.41
CA THR A 37 3.79 -4.22 -12.94
C THR A 37 2.48 -3.87 -12.25
N TRP A 38 2.58 -3.49 -10.98
CA TRP A 38 1.45 -3.13 -10.13
C TRP A 38 1.46 -1.64 -9.86
N MET A 39 0.31 -1.00 -9.97
CA MET A 39 0.19 0.40 -9.55
C MET A 39 0.14 0.49 -8.03
N PHE A 40 0.98 1.37 -7.47
CA PHE A 40 0.96 1.76 -6.08
C PHE A 40 0.68 3.26 -6.03
N HIS A 41 -0.53 3.64 -5.63
CA HIS A 41 -0.95 5.04 -5.66
C HIS A 41 -1.90 5.41 -4.52
N CYS A 42 -2.08 6.71 -4.30
CA CYS A 42 -3.15 7.22 -3.44
C CYS A 42 -4.50 7.13 -4.16
N HIS A 43 -5.57 6.70 -3.48
CA HIS A 43 -6.93 6.72 -4.03
C HIS A 43 -7.61 8.10 -3.96
N ILE A 44 -6.89 9.12 -3.44
CA ILE A 44 -7.28 10.53 -3.56
C ILE A 44 -6.71 11.00 -4.90
N LEU A 45 -7.58 11.24 -5.89
CA LEU A 45 -7.17 11.46 -7.28
C LEU A 45 -6.23 12.65 -7.42
N GLU A 46 -6.53 13.75 -6.71
CA GLU A 46 -5.71 14.95 -6.70
C GLU A 46 -4.30 14.68 -6.13
N HIS A 47 -4.16 13.72 -5.21
CA HIS A 47 -2.85 13.32 -4.69
C HIS A 47 -2.11 12.44 -5.69
N ALA A 48 -2.82 11.51 -6.34
CA ALA A 48 -2.25 10.66 -7.39
C ALA A 48 -1.69 11.52 -8.54
N GLU A 49 -2.49 12.45 -9.07
CA GLU A 49 -2.10 13.38 -10.14
C GLU A 49 -0.93 14.28 -9.75
N ARG A 50 -0.83 14.65 -8.47
CA ARG A 50 0.27 15.47 -7.94
C ARG A 50 1.54 14.68 -7.61
N GLY A 51 1.62 13.42 -8.04
CA GLY A 51 2.86 12.63 -8.00
C GLY A 51 2.84 11.47 -7.01
N MET A 52 1.72 11.18 -6.34
CA MET A 52 1.60 9.98 -5.48
C MET A 52 1.17 8.73 -6.27
N MET A 53 1.66 8.58 -7.51
CA MET A 53 1.56 7.36 -8.30
C MET A 53 2.95 6.75 -8.46
N GLY A 54 3.04 5.45 -8.28
CA GLY A 54 4.26 4.68 -8.51
C GLY A 54 3.95 3.29 -9.04
N GLU A 55 5.00 2.63 -9.52
CA GLU A 55 4.93 1.26 -10.01
C GLU A 55 5.73 0.34 -9.09
N LEU A 56 5.18 -0.83 -8.82
CA LEU A 56 5.88 -1.94 -8.19
C LEU A 56 6.08 -3.04 -9.23
N LYS A 57 7.35 -3.29 -9.59
CA LYS A 57 7.72 -4.37 -10.51
C LYS A 57 8.00 -5.64 -9.73
N VAL A 58 7.16 -6.65 -9.93
CA VAL A 58 7.29 -7.97 -9.30
C VAL A 58 7.83 -8.94 -10.34
N ALA A 59 9.06 -9.41 -10.13
CA ALA A 59 9.67 -10.42 -10.98
C ALA A 59 9.09 -11.81 -10.64
N ALA A 60 9.06 -12.70 -11.64
CA ALA A 60 8.87 -14.12 -11.38
C ALA A 60 10.02 -14.64 -10.50
N PRO A 61 9.75 -15.62 -9.63
CA PRO A 61 10.78 -16.23 -8.78
C PRO A 61 11.91 -16.90 -9.57
#